data_AF-A0A820RK77-F1
#
_entry.id   AF-A0A820RK77-F1
#
_cell.length_a   1.000
_cell.length_b   1.000
_cell.length_c   1.000
_cell.angle_alpha   90.00
_cell.angle_beta   90.00
_cell.angle_gamma   90.00
#
_symmetry.space_group_name_H-M   'P 1'
#
loop_
_entity.id
_entity.type
_entity.pdbx_description
1 polymer ?
#
loop_
_entity_poly.entity_id
_entity_poly.type
_entity_poly.pdbx_seq_one_letter_code
_entity_poly.pdbx_strand_id
1 'polypeptide(L)'
;MRKLIREMPKMALLMLNKCSIMVGDSGTNVHKIIFVYEFLEDQYTINDWEEDNFGVQKKSEELMSALYTTNKVDLVRHHPLFMMESCEIPDLMSHPL
;
A
#
# COMPACT_ATOMS: atom_id res chain seq x y z
N MET A 1 6.25 -1.10 -2.34
CA MET A 1 5.51 -2.38 -2.24
C MET A 1 5.50 -3.22 -3.52
N ARG A 2 5.16 -2.66 -4.68
CA ARG A 2 5.03 -3.36 -5.99
C ARG A 2 6.19 -4.33 -6.33
N LYS A 3 7.44 -3.85 -6.30
CA LYS A 3 8.64 -4.70 -6.54
C LYS A 3 8.78 -5.82 -5.52
N LEU A 4 8.42 -5.56 -4.26
CA LEU A 4 8.51 -6.52 -3.16
C LEU A 4 7.54 -7.68 -3.34
N ILE A 5 6.30 -7.40 -3.76
CA ILE A 5 5.29 -8.44 -4.07
C ILE A 5 5.78 -9.36 -5.18
N ARG A 6 6.34 -8.77 -6.25
CA ARG A 6 6.80 -9.52 -7.43
C ARG A 6 8.06 -10.35 -7.18
N GLU A 7 9.05 -9.76 -6.51
CA GLU A 7 10.40 -10.34 -6.43
C GLU A 7 10.67 -11.06 -5.10
N MET A 8 10.00 -10.64 -4.02
CA MET A 8 10.23 -11.18 -2.67
C MET A 8 8.92 -11.29 -1.86
N PRO A 9 7.98 -12.14 -2.28
CA PRO A 9 6.64 -12.19 -1.69
C PRO A 9 6.62 -12.58 -0.20
N LYS A 10 7.59 -13.40 0.24
CA LYS A 10 7.76 -13.71 1.67
C LYS A 10 8.12 -12.46 2.50
N MET A 11 8.92 -11.56 1.94
CA MET A 11 9.27 -10.30 2.60
C MET A 11 8.10 -9.32 2.56
N ALA A 12 7.30 -9.34 1.47
CA ALA A 12 6.06 -8.58 1.39
C ALA A 12 5.09 -8.96 2.52
N LEU A 13 4.92 -10.26 2.79
CA LEU A 13 4.09 -10.74 3.90
C LEU A 13 4.58 -10.25 5.26
N LEU A 14 5.90 -10.29 5.51
CA LEU A 14 6.49 -9.77 6.75
C LEU A 14 6.27 -8.27 6.92
N MET A 15 6.25 -7.52 5.82
CA MET A 15 5.92 -6.10 5.81
C MET A 15 4.45 -5.87 6.21
N LEU A 16 3.50 -6.62 5.62
CA LEU A 16 2.09 -6.51 5.96
C LEU A 16 1.79 -6.89 7.41
N ASN A 17 2.48 -7.88 7.97
CA ASN A 17 2.36 -8.21 9.38
C ASN A 17 2.67 -7.01 10.31
N LYS A 18 3.65 -6.17 9.92
CA LYS A 18 4.02 -4.96 10.68
C LYS A 18 2.99 -3.83 10.56
N CYS A 19 2.05 -3.95 9.63
CA CYS A 19 1.00 -2.96 9.41
C CYS A 19 -0.26 -3.26 10.26
N SER A 20 -0.21 -4.30 11.09
CA SER A 20 -1.21 -4.56 12.13
C SER A 20 -0.71 -4.05 13.48
N ILE A 21 -1.52 -3.22 14.14
CA ILE A 21 -1.23 -2.68 15.46
C ILE A 21 -2.30 -3.19 16.42
N MET A 22 -1.88 -3.98 17.40
CA MET A 22 -2.76 -4.44 18.47
C MET A 22 -2.68 -3.47 19.64
N VAL A 23 -3.83 -2.98 20.10
CA VAL A 23 -3.93 -2.15 21.30
C VAL A 23 -4.80 -2.87 22.31
N GLY A 24 -4.25 -3.12 23.49
CA GLY A 24 -4.92 -3.86 24.57
C GLY A 24 -4.97 -5.37 24.35
N ASP A 25 -5.01 -6.11 25.45
CA ASP A 25 -5.12 -7.57 25.41
C ASP A 25 -6.54 -8.02 25.12
N SER A 26 -6.69 -9.21 24.53
CA SER A 26 -7.94 -9.83 24.06
C SER A 26 -9.02 -10.07 25.13
N GLY A 27 -8.74 -9.77 26.40
CA GLY A 27 -9.69 -9.79 27.52
C GLY A 27 -10.07 -8.43 28.09
N THR A 28 -9.58 -7.33 27.51
CA THR A 28 -9.84 -5.97 28.02
C THR A 28 -10.88 -5.23 27.17
N ASN A 29 -11.63 -4.33 27.77
CA ASN A 29 -12.58 -3.45 27.07
C ASN A 29 -11.91 -2.48 26.05
N VAL A 30 -10.58 -2.51 25.96
CA VAL A 30 -9.77 -1.65 25.09
C VAL A 30 -9.17 -2.44 23.92
N HIS A 31 -9.45 -3.74 23.80
CA HIS A 31 -8.91 -4.57 22.73
C HIS A 31 -9.37 -4.06 21.35
N LYS A 32 -8.41 -3.65 20.54
CA LYS A 32 -8.62 -3.26 19.14
C LYS A 32 -7.40 -3.64 18.29
N ILE A 33 -7.67 -4.03 17.06
CA ILE A 33 -6.65 -4.25 16.04
C ILE A 33 -6.83 -3.15 15.00
N ILE A 34 -5.76 -2.41 14.72
CA ILE A 34 -5.72 -1.32 13.75
C ILE A 34 -4.88 -1.79 12.57
N PHE A 35 -5.43 -1.64 11.37
CA PHE A 35 -4.75 -1.97 10.13
C PHE A 35 -4.31 -0.68 9.42
N VAL A 36 -3.03 -0.62 9.05
CA VAL A 36 -2.42 0.53 8.36
C VAL A 36 -2.22 0.17 6.88
N TYR A 37 -2.90 0.91 6.00
CA TYR A 37 -2.95 0.60 4.56
C TYR A 37 -1.89 1.32 3.71
N GLU A 38 -0.92 2.01 4.34
CA GLU A 38 0.08 2.88 3.69
C GLU A 38 0.79 2.22 2.49
N PHE A 39 1.07 0.92 2.54
CA PHE A 39 1.78 0.22 1.47
C PHE A 39 0.87 -0.42 0.41
N LEU A 40 -0.43 -0.49 0.70
CA LEU A 40 -1.47 -0.96 -0.23
C LEU A 40 -2.10 0.20 -0.99
N GLU A 41 -2.00 1.41 -0.48
CA GLU A 41 -2.49 2.62 -1.13
C GLU A 41 -1.56 3.09 -2.26
N ASP A 42 -2.17 3.60 -3.32
CA ASP A 42 -1.44 4.29 -4.38
C ASP A 42 -1.43 5.79 -4.08
N GLN A 43 -0.31 6.29 -3.55
CA GLN A 43 -0.14 7.72 -3.24
C GLN A 43 -0.40 8.61 -4.47
N TYR A 44 -0.27 8.10 -5.69
CA TYR A 44 -0.64 8.85 -6.89
C TYR A 44 -2.15 9.09 -7.00
N THR A 45 -2.97 8.08 -6.68
CA THR A 45 -4.43 8.21 -6.67
C THR A 45 -4.88 9.14 -5.54
N ILE A 46 -4.22 9.08 -4.38
CA ILE A 46 -4.48 9.96 -3.24
C ILE A 46 -4.11 11.41 -3.58
N ASN A 47 -2.92 11.64 -4.15
CA ASN A 47 -2.47 12.97 -4.54
C ASN A 47 -3.35 13.59 -5.63
N ASP A 48 -3.87 12.81 -6.58
CA ASP A 48 -4.81 13.29 -7.62
C ASP A 48 -6.14 13.73 -6.98
N TRP A 49 -6.65 12.95 -6.02
CA TRP A 49 -7.84 13.34 -5.24
C TRP A 49 -7.59 14.58 -4.37
N GLU A 50 -6.40 14.74 -3.81
CA GLU A 50 -6.04 15.93 -3.03
C GLU A 50 -5.81 17.16 -3.93
N GLU A 51 -5.22 17.00 -5.11
CA GLU A 51 -5.05 18.07 -6.11
C GLU A 51 -6.40 18.57 -6.63
N ASP A 52 -7.33 17.66 -6.93
CA ASP A 52 -8.69 17.99 -7.37
C ASP A 52 -9.51 18.68 -6.24
N ASN A 53 -9.23 18.37 -4.98
CA ASN A 53 -9.99 18.92 -3.84
C ASN A 53 -9.36 20.16 -3.18
N PHE A 54 -8.04 20.38 -3.29
CA PHE A 54 -7.33 21.43 -2.53
C PHE A 54 -6.34 22.29 -3.33
N GLY A 55 -6.14 22.07 -4.64
CA GLY A 55 -5.41 23.01 -5.51
C GLY A 55 -3.97 23.32 -5.08
N VAL A 56 -3.28 22.36 -4.46
CA VAL A 56 -1.92 22.56 -3.92
C VAL A 56 -0.85 22.27 -4.98
N GLN A 57 -0.03 23.27 -5.31
CA GLN A 57 1.06 23.17 -6.29
C GLN A 57 2.31 22.42 -5.76
N LYS A 58 2.84 21.57 -6.64
CA LYS A 58 3.94 20.61 -6.46
C LYS A 58 5.33 21.23 -6.32
N LYS A 59 6.05 20.80 -5.27
CA LYS A 59 7.50 21.02 -5.12
C LYS A 59 8.29 19.71 -4.90
N SER A 60 7.64 18.54 -5.02
CA SER A 60 8.22 17.23 -4.67
C SER A 60 8.38 16.25 -5.85
N GLU A 61 7.91 16.57 -7.05
CA GLU A 61 7.83 15.60 -8.16
C GLU A 61 9.17 15.32 -8.86
N GLU A 62 10.09 16.28 -8.92
CA GLU A 62 11.32 16.13 -9.72
C GLU A 62 12.25 15.02 -9.20
N LEU A 63 12.25 14.73 -7.89
CA LEU A 63 13.10 13.67 -7.33
C LEU A 63 12.49 12.26 -7.44
N MET A 64 11.16 12.15 -7.48
CA MET A 64 10.45 10.86 -7.52
C MET A 64 10.24 10.33 -8.95
N SER A 65 10.17 11.22 -9.94
CA SER A 65 10.00 10.87 -11.36
C SER A 65 11.15 10.04 -11.95
N ALA A 66 12.34 10.05 -11.34
CA ALA A 66 13.50 9.29 -11.85
C ALA A 66 13.48 7.80 -11.46
N LEU A 67 12.70 7.42 -10.45
CA LEU A 67 12.66 6.05 -9.91
C LEU A 67 11.32 5.34 -10.10
N TYR A 68 10.25 6.08 -10.41
CA TYR A 68 8.89 5.57 -10.51
C TYR A 68 8.17 6.12 -11.74
N THR A 69 7.32 5.29 -12.35
CA THR A 69 6.44 5.73 -13.43
C THR A 69 5.37 6.67 -12.88
N THR A 70 5.07 7.73 -13.62
CA THR A 70 3.98 8.69 -13.34
C THR A 70 2.73 8.38 -14.17
N ASN A 71 2.78 7.35 -15.03
CA ASN A 71 1.67 6.96 -15.88
C ASN A 71 0.55 6.32 -15.05
N LYS A 72 -0.58 7.01 -14.93
CA LYS A 72 -1.77 6.58 -14.19
C LYS A 72 -2.25 5.17 -14.58
N VAL A 73 -2.24 4.84 -15.88
CA VAL A 73 -2.70 3.53 -16.35
C VAL A 73 -1.77 2.42 -15.84
N ASP A 74 -0.47 2.66 -15.86
CA ASP A 74 0.51 1.70 -15.36
C ASP A 74 0.46 1.60 -13.84
N LEU A 75 0.20 2.71 -13.14
CA LEU A 75 0.06 2.74 -11.70
C LEU A 75 -1.16 1.94 -11.23
N VAL A 76 -2.32 2.12 -11.87
CA VAL A 76 -3.51 1.31 -11.57
C VAL A 76 -3.27 -0.17 -11.90
N ARG A 77 -2.70 -0.48 -13.08
CA ARG A 77 -2.44 -1.88 -13.47
C ARG A 77 -1.49 -2.62 -12.55
N HIS A 78 -0.52 -1.91 -11.96
CA HIS A 78 0.44 -2.48 -11.03
C HIS A 78 0.12 -2.11 -9.58
N HIS A 79 -1.15 -1.88 -9.25
CA HIS A 79 -1.56 -1.65 -7.88
C HIS A 79 -1.20 -2.85 -7.00
N PRO A 80 -0.69 -2.67 -5.76
CA PRO A 80 -0.32 -3.76 -4.88
C PRO A 80 -1.39 -4.87 -4.76
N LEU A 81 -2.66 -4.51 -4.62
CA LEU A 81 -3.78 -5.47 -4.57
C LEU A 81 -3.92 -6.31 -5.85
N PHE A 82 -3.94 -5.67 -7.02
CA PHE A 82 -3.99 -6.40 -8.30
C PHE A 82 -2.73 -7.25 -8.53
N MET A 83 -1.58 -6.77 -8.05
CA MET A 83 -0.34 -7.55 -8.11
C MET A 83 -0.41 -8.80 -7.25
N MET A 84 -0.97 -8.73 -6.03
CA MET A 84 -1.14 -9.91 -5.17
C MET A 84 -2.05 -10.96 -5.81
N GLU A 85 -3.13 -10.52 -6.48
CA GLU A 85 -4.00 -11.39 -7.26
C GLU A 85 -3.26 -12.02 -8.44
N SER A 86 -2.61 -11.20 -9.27
CA SER A 86 -1.92 -11.66 -10.49
C SER A 86 -0.71 -12.56 -10.23
N CYS A 87 -0.07 -12.43 -9.07
CA CYS A 87 1.08 -13.26 -8.70
C CYS A 87 0.67 -14.59 -8.06
N GLU A 88 -0.64 -14.85 -7.88
CA GLU A 88 -1.19 -16.10 -7.32
C GLU A 88 -0.54 -16.49 -5.97
N ILE A 89 -0.27 -15.52 -5.10
CA ILE A 89 0.31 -15.79 -3.78
C ILE A 89 -0.83 -15.81 -2.75
N PRO A 90 -1.38 -17.00 -2.40
CA PRO A 90 -2.56 -17.11 -1.54
C PRO A 90 -2.32 -16.53 -0.15
N ASP A 91 -1.10 -16.62 0.37
CA ASP A 91 -0.75 -16.09 1.69
C ASP A 91 -0.84 -14.56 1.77
N LEU A 92 -0.59 -13.87 0.65
CA LEU A 92 -0.72 -12.42 0.54
C LEU A 92 -2.19 -12.01 0.40
N MET A 93 -2.98 -12.77 -0.38
CA MET A 93 -4.41 -12.52 -0.59
C MET A 93 -5.29 -12.88 0.61
N SER A 94 -4.85 -13.83 1.44
CA SER A 94 -5.54 -14.25 2.66
C SER A 94 -5.06 -13.49 3.90
N HIS A 95 -4.11 -12.56 3.74
CA HIS A 95 -3.65 -11.74 4.83
C HIS A 95 -4.81 -10.87 5.37
N PRO A 96 -4.97 -10.71 6.69
CA PRO A 96 -6.10 -9.97 7.29
C PRO A 96 -6.10 -8.45 7.02
N LEU A 97 -5.14 -7.96 6.24
CA LEU A 97 -4.89 -6.56 5.95
C LEU A 97 -5.18 -6.33 4.49
#